data_AF-A0A381WC58-F1
#
_entry.id   AF-A0A381WC58-F1
#
_cell.length_a   1.000
_cell.length_b   1.000
_cell.length_c   1.000
_cell.angle_alpha   90.00
_cell.angle_beta   90.00
_cell.angle_gamma   90.00
#
_symmetry.space_group_name_H-M   'P 1'
#
loop_
_entity.id
_entity.type
_entity.pdbx_description
1 polymer ?
#
loop_
_entity_poly.entity_id
_entity_poly.type
_entity_poly.pdbx_seq_one_letter_code
_entity_poly.pdbx_strand_id
1 'polypeptide(L)'
;MGLFDRFKKRFKKSAEEITVEDDSVEAEQALEERKELIETLEDSKPTHPPPQMVETPAETGEQWDDFDEEPTEDPFAKPLERKERKKAKRASSVEKAAKVPEKRERTPKDRMESTTGRKLVPSGPAK
;
A
#
# COMPACT_ATOMS: atom_id res chain seq x y z
N MET A 1 -22.61 -16.66 -13.80
CA MET A 1 -22.15 -16.26 -12.45
C MET A 1 -21.00 -15.29 -12.59
N GLY A 2 -21.15 -14.06 -12.10
CA GLY A 2 -20.14 -13.01 -12.21
C GLY A 2 -18.89 -13.25 -11.36
N LEU A 3 -17.86 -12.40 -11.51
CA LEU A 3 -16.62 -12.46 -10.74
C LEU A 3 -16.90 -12.39 -9.23
N PHE A 4 -17.80 -11.50 -8.82
CA PHE A 4 -18.24 -11.36 -7.42
C PHE A 4 -19.13 -12.51 -6.94
N ASP A 5 -19.90 -13.18 -7.82
CA ASP A 5 -20.65 -14.38 -7.43
C ASP A 5 -19.70 -15.53 -7.09
N ARG A 6 -18.62 -15.66 -7.85
CA ARG A 6 -17.58 -16.68 -7.59
C ARG A 6 -16.86 -16.39 -6.28
N PHE A 7 -16.58 -15.12 -5.97
CA PHE A 7 -16.02 -14.69 -4.69
C PHE A 7 -16.97 -14.96 -3.51
N LYS A 8 -18.24 -14.55 -3.61
CA LYS A 8 -19.25 -14.83 -2.56
C LYS A 8 -19.47 -16.31 -2.34
N LYS A 9 -19.40 -17.13 -3.40
CA LYS A 9 -19.50 -18.59 -3.30
C LYS A 9 -18.32 -19.22 -2.56
N ARG A 10 -17.12 -18.62 -2.65
CA ARG A 10 -15.95 -19.06 -1.85
C ARG A 10 -16.08 -18.63 -0.39
N PHE A 11 -16.50 -17.38 -0.15
CA PHE A 11 -16.67 -16.84 1.21
C PHE A 11 -17.76 -17.55 2.02
N LYS A 12 -18.90 -17.89 1.42
CA LYS A 12 -19.95 -18.64 2.11
C LYS A 12 -19.50 -20.03 2.53
N LYS A 13 -18.72 -20.70 1.68
CA LYS A 13 -18.16 -22.03 1.97
C LYS A 13 -17.10 -22.00 3.08
N SER A 14 -16.28 -20.95 3.10
CA SER A 14 -15.21 -20.82 4.08
C SER A 14 -15.67 -20.22 5.40
N ALA A 15 -16.78 -19.48 5.43
CA ALA A 15 -17.35 -18.97 6.67
C ALA A 15 -17.74 -20.13 7.61
N GLU A 16 -18.33 -21.19 7.06
CA GLU A 16 -18.76 -22.36 7.85
C GLU A 16 -17.59 -23.23 8.36
N GLU A 17 -16.40 -23.13 7.74
CA GLU A 17 -15.25 -23.99 8.08
C GLU A 17 -14.11 -23.25 8.82
N ILE A 18 -14.09 -21.91 8.85
CA ILE A 18 -12.98 -21.11 9.43
C ILE A 18 -13.39 -20.41 10.74
N THR A 19 -14.67 -20.08 10.92
CA THR A 19 -15.13 -19.50 12.19
C THR A 19 -15.51 -20.63 13.14
N VAL A 20 -14.62 -20.94 14.08
CA VAL A 20 -15.03 -21.66 15.28
C VAL A 20 -15.99 -20.74 16.03
N GLU A 21 -17.14 -21.27 16.47
CA GLU A 21 -18.16 -20.48 17.17
C GLU A 21 -17.56 -19.83 18.44
N ASP A 22 -18.05 -18.65 18.81
CA ASP A 22 -17.53 -17.89 19.97
C ASP A 22 -17.65 -18.67 21.29
N ASP A 23 -18.58 -19.64 21.37
CA ASP A 23 -18.81 -20.52 22.53
C ASP A 23 -18.05 -21.86 22.45
N SER A 24 -17.07 -21.96 21.55
CA SER A 24 -16.25 -23.16 21.42
C SER A 24 -15.17 -23.25 22.49
N VAL A 25 -14.76 -24.48 22.80
CA VAL A 25 -13.69 -24.78 23.76
C VAL A 25 -12.36 -24.11 23.35
N GLU A 26 -12.09 -24.01 22.04
CA GLU A 26 -10.87 -23.36 21.53
C GLU A 26 -10.92 -21.83 21.71
N ALA A 27 -12.10 -21.21 21.58
CA ALA A 27 -12.27 -19.78 21.78
C ALA A 27 -12.09 -19.39 23.27
N GLU A 28 -12.61 -20.19 24.20
CA GLU A 28 -12.42 -19.98 25.63
C GLU A 28 -10.93 -20.06 26.02
N GLN A 29 -10.20 -21.06 25.51
CA GLN A 29 -8.76 -21.21 25.76
C GLN A 29 -7.96 -20.01 25.26
N ALA A 30 -8.25 -19.52 24.05
CA ALA A 30 -7.58 -18.34 23.49
C ALA A 30 -7.80 -17.07 24.34
N LEU A 31 -8.95 -16.96 25.01
CA LEU A 31 -9.24 -15.84 25.91
C LEU A 31 -8.46 -15.95 27.22
N GLU A 32 -8.26 -17.16 27.75
CA GLU A 32 -7.43 -17.41 28.93
C GLU A 32 -5.96 -17.09 28.65
N GLU A 33 -5.39 -17.63 27.56
CA GLU A 33 -4.01 -17.33 27.14
C GLU A 33 -3.77 -15.82 26.97
N ARG A 34 -4.75 -15.11 26.37
CA ARG A 34 -4.66 -13.66 26.21
C ARG A 34 -4.59 -12.94 27.55
N LYS A 35 -5.34 -13.37 28.56
CA LYS A 35 -5.31 -12.75 29.89
C LYS A 35 -3.96 -12.95 30.56
N GLU A 36 -3.43 -14.17 30.53
CA GLU A 36 -2.10 -14.48 31.07
C GLU A 36 -1.00 -13.64 30.42
N LEU A 37 -1.05 -13.47 29.09
CA LEU A 37 -0.10 -12.61 28.37
C LEU A 37 -0.20 -11.13 28.76
N ILE A 38 -1.40 -10.65 29.05
CA ILE A 38 -1.59 -9.26 29.52
C ILE A 38 -1.03 -9.10 30.94
N GLU A 39 -1.34 -10.03 31.84
CA GLU A 39 -0.85 -9.98 33.22
C GLU A 39 0.68 -10.04 33.27
N THR A 40 1.31 -10.95 32.52
CA THR A 40 2.77 -11.02 32.41
C THR A 40 3.40 -9.76 31.82
N LEU A 41 2.74 -9.11 30.86
CA LEU A 41 3.19 -7.81 30.32
C LEU A 41 2.99 -6.66 31.31
N GLU A 42 1.98 -6.71 32.17
CA GLU A 42 1.74 -5.73 33.21
C GLU A 42 2.75 -5.87 34.35
N ASP A 43 3.04 -7.09 34.78
CA ASP A 43 4.04 -7.39 35.80
C ASP A 43 5.47 -7.10 35.33
N SER A 44 5.75 -7.31 34.04
CA SER A 44 7.07 -7.05 33.45
C SER A 44 7.28 -5.60 32.99
N LYS A 45 6.27 -4.73 33.07
CA LYS A 45 6.45 -3.30 32.79
C LYS A 45 7.32 -2.68 33.88
N PRO A 46 8.56 -2.27 33.58
CA PRO A 46 9.32 -1.47 34.53
C PRO A 46 8.57 -0.14 34.73
N THR A 47 8.36 0.25 35.99
CA THR A 47 7.94 1.60 36.38
C THR A 47 9.08 2.57 36.05
N HIS A 48 9.36 2.80 34.77
CA HIS A 48 10.25 3.86 34.36
C HIS A 48 9.50 5.20 34.44
N PRO A 49 10.07 6.23 35.08
CA PRO A 49 9.56 7.58 34.90
C PRO A 49 9.63 7.95 33.40
N PRO A 50 8.75 8.84 32.91
CA PRO A 50 8.74 9.23 31.50
C PRO A 50 10.14 9.73 31.07
N PRO A 51 10.55 9.46 29.83
CA PRO A 51 11.89 9.83 29.35
C PRO A 51 12.05 11.35 29.43
N GLN A 52 13.04 11.80 30.21
CA GLN A 52 13.47 13.19 30.20
C GLN A 52 14.20 13.44 28.88
N MET A 53 13.65 14.32 28.05
CA MET A 53 14.31 14.77 26.82
C MET A 53 15.53 15.60 27.22
N VAL A 54 16.72 15.12 26.88
CA VAL A 54 17.97 15.87 27.08
C VAL A 54 18.31 16.53 25.74
N GLU A 55 18.21 17.84 25.68
CA GLU A 55 18.73 18.65 24.56
C GLU A 55 20.25 18.77 24.69
N THR A 56 21.01 18.42 23.64
CA THR A 56 22.46 18.68 23.58
C THR A 56 22.76 19.52 22.33
N PRO A 57 23.51 20.64 22.44
CA PRO A 57 23.86 21.48 21.30
C PRO A 57 25.16 21.05 20.62
N ALA A 58 25.24 21.42 19.34
CA ALA A 58 26.15 21.00 18.28
C ALA A 58 27.65 21.28 18.49
N GLU A 59 28.50 20.48 17.83
CA GLU A 59 29.75 20.98 17.24
C GLU A 59 30.23 20.10 16.07
N THR A 60 30.92 20.76 15.15
CA THR A 60 31.09 20.57 13.70
C THR A 60 32.06 19.47 13.26
N GLY A 61 31.73 18.81 12.14
CA GLY A 61 32.61 17.91 11.39
C GLY A 61 32.26 17.91 9.90
N GLU A 62 32.77 18.92 9.19
CA GLU A 62 32.74 19.11 7.73
C GLU A 62 33.43 17.92 7.02
N GLN A 63 32.65 17.01 6.43
CA GLN A 63 33.11 16.05 5.40
C GLN A 63 31.94 15.30 4.73
N TRP A 64 30.82 15.99 4.53
CA TRP A 64 29.74 15.53 3.65
C TRP A 64 29.31 16.68 2.71
N ASP A 65 30.28 17.29 2.02
CA ASP A 65 30.09 17.91 0.68
C ASP A 65 29.81 16.75 -0.29
N ASP A 66 28.78 16.63 -1.11
CA ASP A 66 27.74 17.56 -1.52
C ASP A 66 26.49 16.70 -1.78
N PHE A 67 25.46 16.84 -0.95
CA PHE A 67 24.10 16.65 -1.45
C PHE A 67 23.53 18.05 -1.64
N ASP A 68 23.74 18.60 -2.85
CA ASP A 68 23.04 19.78 -3.38
C ASP A 68 21.56 19.48 -3.65
N GLU A 69 20.88 18.91 -2.66
CA GLU A 69 19.44 18.84 -2.61
C GLU A 69 19.09 19.05 -1.15
N GLU A 70 18.55 20.24 -0.83
CA GLU A 70 18.02 20.56 0.49
C GLU A 70 17.37 19.30 1.07
N PRO A 71 17.72 18.88 2.32
CA PRO A 71 17.18 17.66 2.88
C PRO A 71 15.66 17.77 2.82
N THR A 72 15.05 17.05 1.87
CA THR A 72 13.61 17.09 1.66
C THR A 72 13.00 16.76 3.00
N GLU A 73 12.24 17.70 3.56
CA GLU A 73 11.68 17.63 4.91
C GLU A 73 11.23 16.20 5.21
N ASP A 74 11.61 15.68 6.39
CA ASP A 74 11.36 14.29 6.77
C ASP A 74 9.91 13.90 6.39
N PRO A 75 9.73 12.89 5.50
CA PRO A 75 8.43 12.51 4.99
C PRO A 75 7.47 12.00 6.07
N PHE A 76 7.98 11.74 7.29
CA PHE A 76 7.22 11.35 8.48
C PHE A 76 7.13 12.45 9.54
N ALA A 77 7.91 13.54 9.45
CA ALA A 77 7.88 14.66 10.39
C ALA A 77 6.61 15.50 10.31
N LYS A 78 5.84 15.38 9.23
CA LYS A 78 4.53 16.02 9.13
C LYS A 78 3.46 15.03 9.59
N PRO A 79 2.88 15.19 10.80
CA PRO A 79 1.60 14.59 11.10
C PRO A 79 0.54 15.32 10.27
N LEU A 80 0.47 15.02 8.96
CA LEU A 80 -0.70 15.39 8.17
C LEU A 80 -1.82 14.51 8.68
N GLU A 81 -2.65 15.08 9.55
CA GLU A 81 -3.94 14.53 9.94
C GLU A 81 -4.57 13.82 8.75
N ARG A 82 -5.15 12.63 8.95
CA ARG A 82 -5.62 11.75 7.85
C ARG A 82 -6.47 12.49 6.80
N LYS A 83 -7.20 13.52 7.24
CA LYS A 83 -8.00 14.43 6.41
C LYS A 83 -7.15 15.30 5.48
N GLU A 84 -6.05 15.87 5.96
CA GLU A 84 -5.14 16.74 5.21
C GLU A 84 -4.36 15.95 4.16
N ARG A 85 -3.84 14.76 4.53
CA ARG A 85 -3.23 13.83 3.57
C ARG A 85 -4.19 13.51 2.41
N LYS A 86 -5.48 13.33 2.71
CA LYS A 86 -6.49 13.03 1.68
C LYS A 86 -6.79 14.25 0.80
N LYS A 87 -6.79 15.47 1.36
CA LYS A 87 -6.93 16.71 0.57
C LYS A 87 -5.74 16.92 -0.37
N ALA A 88 -4.51 16.74 0.12
CA ALA A 88 -3.29 16.87 -0.69
C ALA A 88 -3.25 15.85 -1.85
N LYS A 89 -3.59 14.58 -1.58
CA LYS A 89 -3.69 13.53 -2.61
C LYS A 89 -4.75 13.85 -3.67
N ARG A 90 -5.88 14.44 -3.26
CA ARG A 90 -6.91 14.88 -4.21
C ARG A 90 -6.44 16.06 -5.07
N ALA A 91 -5.82 17.07 -4.47
CA ALA A 91 -5.29 18.23 -5.20
C ALA A 91 -4.26 17.83 -6.25
N SER A 92 -3.24 17.05 -5.86
CA SER A 92 -2.22 16.52 -6.79
C SER A 92 -2.81 15.63 -7.90
N SER A 93 -3.83 14.84 -7.60
CA SER A 93 -4.53 14.05 -8.63
C SER A 93 -5.29 14.92 -9.62
N VAL A 94 -5.91 16.02 -9.15
CA VAL A 94 -6.61 16.97 -10.03
C VAL A 94 -5.62 17.72 -10.90
N GLU A 95 -4.49 18.17 -10.33
CA GLU A 95 -3.43 18.83 -11.09
C GLU A 95 -2.83 17.91 -12.16
N LYS A 96 -2.52 16.66 -11.81
CA LYS A 96 -2.04 15.65 -12.78
C LYS A 96 -3.06 15.34 -13.87
N ALA A 97 -4.36 15.39 -13.56
CA ALA A 97 -5.41 15.18 -14.55
C ALA A 97 -5.62 16.43 -15.44
N ALA A 98 -5.45 17.63 -14.88
CA ALA A 98 -5.51 18.89 -15.61
C ALA A 98 -4.30 19.06 -16.54
N LYS A 99 -3.14 18.55 -16.15
CA LYS A 99 -1.98 18.43 -17.02
C LYS A 99 -2.27 17.35 -18.05
N VAL A 100 -2.84 17.75 -19.19
CA VAL A 100 -3.13 16.87 -20.33
C VAL A 100 -1.85 16.09 -20.64
N PRO A 101 -1.81 14.77 -20.45
CA PRO A 101 -0.69 14.00 -20.97
C PRO A 101 -0.78 14.17 -22.49
N GLU A 102 0.30 14.66 -23.11
CA GLU A 102 0.43 14.62 -24.56
C GLU A 102 0.02 13.22 -24.99
N LYS A 103 -1.14 13.13 -25.68
CA LYS A 103 -1.64 11.85 -26.17
C LYS A 103 -0.55 11.37 -27.11
N ARG A 104 0.27 10.41 -26.66
CA ARG A 104 1.16 9.69 -27.56
C ARG A 104 0.24 9.14 -28.64
N GLU A 105 0.33 9.72 -29.84
CA GLU A 105 -0.47 9.30 -30.96
C GLU A 105 -0.17 7.83 -31.18
N ARG A 106 -1.10 6.97 -30.76
CA ARG A 106 -1.00 5.55 -31.04
C ARG A 106 -1.31 5.44 -32.52
N THR A 107 -0.28 5.32 -33.34
CA THR A 107 -0.47 5.05 -34.76
C THR A 107 -1.35 3.81 -34.89
N PRO A 108 -2.36 3.84 -35.77
CA PRO A 108 -3.24 2.70 -35.95
C PRO A 108 -2.41 1.49 -36.40
N LYS A 109 -2.58 0.37 -35.71
CA LYS A 109 -1.84 -0.85 -35.99
C LYS A 109 -2.24 -1.40 -37.36
N ASP A 110 -1.26 -1.77 -38.18
CA ASP A 110 -1.49 -2.33 -39.51
C ASP A 110 -2.21 -3.69 -39.38
N ARG A 111 -3.25 -3.89 -40.21
CA ARG A 111 -4.08 -5.11 -40.22
C ARG A 111 -3.32 -6.34 -40.72
N MET A 112 -2.25 -6.14 -41.50
CA MET A 112 -1.44 -7.23 -42.04
C MET A 112 -0.25 -7.59 -41.13
N GLU A 113 -0.09 -6.94 -39.97
CA GLU A 113 0.94 -7.27 -38.98
C GLU A 113 0.50 -8.43 -38.07
N SER A 114 1.25 -9.54 -38.10
CA SER A 114 1.07 -10.62 -37.13
C SER A 114 1.76 -10.32 -35.80
N THR A 115 1.28 -10.92 -34.72
CA THR A 115 1.91 -10.87 -33.39
C THR A 115 3.29 -11.53 -33.35
N THR A 116 3.62 -12.34 -34.36
CA THR A 116 4.92 -13.03 -34.51
C THR A 116 5.98 -12.18 -35.21
N GLY A 117 5.66 -10.92 -35.55
CA GLY A 117 6.57 -10.00 -36.24
C GLY A 117 6.64 -10.22 -37.77
N ARG A 118 5.82 -11.11 -38.33
CA ARG A 118 5.71 -11.35 -39.78
C ARG A 118 4.54 -10.56 -40.37
N LYS A 119 4.68 -10.08 -41.61
CA LYS A 119 3.58 -9.45 -42.36
C LYS A 119 2.89 -10.47 -43.26
N LEU A 120 1.55 -10.46 -43.27
CA LEU A 120 0.77 -11.27 -44.19
C LEU A 120 0.90 -10.72 -45.61
N VAL A 121 1.01 -11.60 -46.60
CA VAL A 121 1.01 -11.26 -48.03
C VAL A 121 -0.35 -11.67 -48.61
N PRO A 122 -1.07 -10.81 -49.34
CA PRO A 122 -2.32 -11.20 -49.97
C PRO A 122 -2.05 -12.20 -51.09
N SER A 123 -2.52 -13.44 -50.93
CA SER A 123 -2.52 -14.45 -51.99
C SER A 123 -3.95 -14.67 -52.48
N GLY A 124 -4.27 -14.05 -53.61
CA GLY A 124 -5.51 -14.24 -54.35
C GLY A 124 -5.30 -13.79 -55.80
N PRO A 125 -6.11 -14.26 -56.77
CA PRO A 125 -5.97 -13.78 -58.14
C PRO A 125 -6.18 -12.26 -58.16
N ALA A 126 -5.19 -11.54 -58.67
CA ALA A 126 -5.34 -10.12 -58.96
C ALA A 126 -6.51 -9.97 -59.95
N LYS A 127 -7.51 -9.17 -59.58
CA LYS A 127 -8.59 -8.79 -60.48
C LYS A 127 -8.09 -7.74 -61.47
#